data_AF-A0A2S5ZVC8-F1
#
_entry.id   AF-A0A2S5ZVC8-F1
#
_cell.length_a   1.000
_cell.length_b   1.000
_cell.length_c   1.000
_cell.angle_alpha   90.00
_cell.angle_beta   90.00
_cell.angle_gamma   90.00
#
_symmetry.space_group_name_H-M   'P 1'
#
loop_
_entity.id
_entity.type
_entity.pdbx_description
1 polymer ?
#
loop_
_entity_poly.entity_id
_entity_poly.type
_entity_poly.pdbx_seq_one_letter_code
_entity_poly.pdbx_strand_id
1 'polypeptide(L)' 'MRAVGDRIEWCGDIDGRPIEPGDPAARTYTGIVDSVHRHPDDADRIVAYLVRCRGGVSGTYLATVLLEHRPAVVDS' A
#
# COMPACT_ATOMS: atom_id res chain seq x y z
N MET A 1 -12.57 -5.54 3.91
CA MET A 1 -12.41 -5.09 2.50
C MET A 1 -11.62 -3.80 2.57
N ARG A 2 -10.53 -3.64 1.81
CA ARG A 2 -9.73 -2.42 1.79
C ARG A 2 -10.42 -1.38 0.90
N ALA A 3 -10.99 -0.34 1.49
CA ALA A 3 -11.74 0.71 0.83
C ALA A 3 -10.97 2.03 0.81
N VAL A 4 -11.43 2.99 0.00
CA VAL A 4 -10.93 4.37 0.04
C VAL A 4 -11.13 4.94 1.44
N GLY A 5 -10.10 5.56 1.99
CA GLY A 5 -10.08 6.09 3.35
C GLY A 5 -9.51 5.14 4.40
N ASP A 6 -9.38 3.84 4.09
CA ASP A 6 -8.77 2.90 5.03
C ASP A 6 -7.29 3.23 5.24
N ARG A 7 -6.85 3.17 6.50
CA ARG A 7 -5.43 3.12 6.81
C ARG A 7 -4.93 1.71 6.60
N ILE A 8 -3.86 1.58 5.81
CA ILE A 8 -3.20 0.30 5.58
C ILE A 8 -1.72 0.36 5.92
N GLU A 9 -1.17 -0.80 6.24
CA GLU A 9 0.25 -1.06 6.30
C GLU A 9 0.66 -2.03 5.20
N TRP A 10 1.91 -1.97 4.73
CA TRP A 10 2.45 -2.92 3.76
C TRP A 10 3.97 -3.06 3.90
N CYS A 11 4.51 -4.15 3.36
CA CYS A 11 5.93 -4.45 3.36
C CYS A 11 6.57 -4.06 2.02
N GLY A 12 7.71 -3.40 2.07
CA GLY A 12 8.54 -3.14 0.89
C GLY A 12 9.99 -2.82 1.23
N ASP A 13 10.86 -2.78 0.22
CA ASP A 13 12.23 -2.28 0.36
C ASP A 13 12.29 -0.74 0.37
N ILE A 14 13.49 -0.15 0.34
CA ILE A 14 13.67 1.31 0.32
C ILE A 14 13.18 1.98 -0.96
N ASP A 15 13.13 1.22 -2.06
CA ASP A 15 12.63 1.68 -3.36
C ASP A 15 11.11 1.49 -3.48
N GLY A 16 10.48 0.91 -2.46
CA GLY A 16 9.05 0.63 -2.42
C GLY A 16 8.63 -0.60 -3.22
N ARG A 17 9.55 -1.53 -3.50
CA ARG A 17 9.24 -2.80 -4.17
C ARG A 17 8.74 -3.85 -3.16
N PRO A 18 7.90 -4.83 -3.57
CA PRO A 18 7.53 -5.92 -2.69
C PRO A 18 8.75 -6.73 -2.29
N ILE A 19 8.82 -7.10 -1.01
CA ILE A 19 9.91 -7.92 -0.46
C ILE A 19 9.36 -8.88 0.60
N GLU A 20 10.04 -10.00 0.82
CA GLU A 20 9.62 -10.99 1.81
C GLU A 20 9.69 -10.40 3.24
N PRO A 21 8.62 -10.53 4.05
CA PRO A 21 8.64 -10.24 5.47
C PRO A 21 9.73 -11.07 6.17
N GLY A 22 10.68 -10.40 6.79
CA GLY A 22 11.84 -11.02 7.45
C GLY A 22 13.15 -10.81 6.70
N ASP A 23 13.12 -10.31 5.47
CA ASP A 23 14.33 -9.79 4.83
C ASP A 23 14.88 -8.59 5.63
N PRO A 24 16.20 -8.50 5.89
CA PRO A 24 16.79 -7.37 6.61
C PRO A 24 16.55 -5.99 5.95
N ALA A 25 16.28 -5.95 4.65
CA ALA A 25 15.94 -4.75 3.92
C ALA A 25 14.43 -4.41 3.96
N ALA A 26 13.59 -5.33 4.48
CA ALA A 26 12.16 -5.14 4.58
C ALA A 26 11.80 -4.01 5.55
N ARG A 27 10.90 -3.13 5.11
CA ARG A 27 10.36 -2.03 5.91
C ARG A 27 8.84 -2.07 5.87
N THR A 28 8.24 -1.75 7.01
CA THR A 28 6.80 -1.52 7.11
C THR A 28 6.50 -0.07 6.83
N TYR A 29 5.63 0.17 5.85
CA TYR A 29 5.09 1.47 5.50
C TYR A 29 3.63 1.55 5.92
N THR A 30 3.12 2.77 6.16
CA THR A 30 1.70 3.00 6.41
C THR A 30 1.19 4.21 5.64
N GLY A 31 -0.10 4.20 5.31
CA GLY A 31 -0.73 5.27 4.53
C GLY A 31 -2.25 5.07 4.43
N ILE A 32 -2.92 6.02 3.78
CA ILE A 32 -4.37 6.01 3.59
C ILE A 32 -4.68 5.67 2.13
N VAL A 33 -5.59 4.73 1.88
CA VAL A 33 -6.02 4.37 0.53
C VAL A 33 -6.74 5.57 -0.11
N ASP A 34 -6.17 6.10 -1.19
CA ASP A 34 -6.72 7.21 -1.98
C ASP A 34 -7.62 6.70 -3.10
N SER A 35 -7.21 5.59 -3.76
CA SER A 35 -8.00 4.90 -4.77
C SER A 35 -7.75 3.39 -4.76
N VAL A 36 -8.75 2.63 -5.22
CA VAL A 36 -8.68 1.17 -5.39
C VAL A 36 -8.74 0.84 -6.87
N HIS A 37 -7.66 0.28 -7.41
CA HIS A 37 -7.56 -0.12 -8.81
C HIS A 37 -8.02 -1.57 -8.97
N ARG A 38 -8.94 -1.79 -9.90
CA ARG A 38 -9.54 -3.09 -10.19
C ARG A 38 -9.18 -3.56 -11.59
N HIS A 39 -9.24 -4.86 -11.81
CA HIS A 39 -9.09 -5.45 -13.12
C HIS A 39 -10.19 -4.90 -14.05
N PRO A 40 -9.87 -4.55 -15.32
CA PRO A 40 -10.86 -3.96 -16.23
C PRO A 40 -12.05 -4.90 -16.51
N ASP A 41 -11.79 -6.21 -16.56
CA ASP A 41 -12.81 -7.22 -16.86
C ASP A 41 -13.47 -7.84 -15.60
N ASP A 42 -12.99 -7.47 -14.40
CA ASP A 42 -13.48 -8.02 -13.13
C ASP A 42 -13.42 -6.95 -12.04
N ALA A 43 -14.56 -6.34 -11.75
CA ALA A 43 -14.70 -5.25 -10.78
C ALA A 43 -14.51 -5.70 -9.32
N ASP A 44 -14.57 -7.00 -9.04
CA ASP A 44 -14.33 -7.52 -7.69
C ASP A 44 -12.84 -7.81 -7.47
N ARG A 45 -12.08 -8.02 -8.55
CA ARG A 45 -10.64 -8.24 -8.51
C ARG A 45 -9.86 -6.94 -8.39
N ILE A 46 -9.42 -6.63 -7.18
CA ILE A 46 -8.45 -5.56 -6.91
C ILE A 46 -7.07 -5.96 -7.44
N VAL A 47 -6.35 -5.04 -8.09
CA VAL A 47 -4.99 -5.24 -8.61
C VAL A 47 -3.96 -4.34 -7.96
N ALA A 48 -4.36 -3.16 -7.46
CA ALA A 48 -3.48 -2.25 -6.75
C ALA A 48 -4.27 -1.23 -5.92
N TYR A 49 -3.57 -0.55 -5.02
CA TYR A 49 -4.06 0.63 -4.30
C TYR A 49 -3.16 1.82 -4.64
N LEU A 50 -3.76 2.99 -4.82
CA LEU A 50 -3.01 4.24 -4.71
C LEU A 50 -3.13 4.70 -3.27
N VAL A 51 -2.00 4.91 -2.61
CA VAL A 51 -1.93 5.17 -1.18
C VAL A 51 -1.29 6.51 -0.94
N ARG A 52 -1.98 7.35 -0.16
CA ARG A 52 -1.49 8.64 0.31
C ARG A 52 -0.64 8.43 1.56
N CYS A 53 0.63 8.79 1.45
CA CYS A 53 1.64 8.63 2.48
C CYS A 53 2.09 9.99 3.02
N ARG A 54 2.60 10.01 4.24
CA ARG A 54 3.23 11.20 4.84
C ARG A 54 4.73 10.95 5.02
N GLY A 55 5.54 11.71 4.30
CA GLY A 55 6.99 11.75 4.47
C GLY A 55 7.38 12.79 5.52
N GLY A 56 8.48 12.55 6.23
CA GLY A 56 8.99 13.49 7.24
C GLY A 56 9.53 14.81 6.67
N VAL A 57 9.92 14.82 5.38
CA VAL A 57 10.57 15.97 4.73
C VAL A 57 9.69 16.57 3.63
N SER A 58 9.12 15.73 2.76
CA SER A 58 8.42 16.15 1.53
C SER A 58 6.93 16.45 1.70
N GLY A 59 6.38 16.29 2.91
CA GLY A 59 4.93 16.36 3.13
C GLY A 59 4.22 15.10 2.63
N THR A 60 3.22 15.26 1.76
CA THR A 60 2.39 14.13 1.28
C THR A 60 2.89 13.62 -0.06
N TYR A 61 2.95 12.30 -0.25
CA TYR A 61 3.24 11.66 -1.54
C TYR A 61 2.29 10.48 -1.80
N LEU A 62 2.24 10.01 -3.04
CA LEU A 62 1.44 8.85 -3.44
C LEU A 62 2.34 7.65 -3.73
N ALA A 63 1.94 6.48 -3.27
CA ALA A 63 2.59 5.20 -3.53
C ALA A 63 1.61 4.24 -4.21
N THR A 64 2.07 3.49 -5.21
CA THR A 64 1.30 2.38 -5.77
C THR A 64 1.62 1.12 -4.97
N VAL A 65 0.62 0.53 -4.33
CA VAL A 65 0.76 -0.67 -3.51
C VAL A 65 0.06 -1.83 -4.21
N LEU A 66 0.86 -2.73 -4.77
CA LEU A 66 0.41 -3.99 -5.36
C LEU A 66 0.06 -5.02 -4.27
N LEU A 67 -0.72 -6.05 -4.62
CA LEU A 67 -1.11 -7.11 -3.66
C LEU A 67 0.09 -7.89 -3.11
N GLU A 68 1.18 -7.98 -3.87
CA GLU A 68 2.43 -8.63 -3.50
C GLU A 68 3.11 -7.95 -2.30
N HIS A 69 2.83 -6.67 -2.04
CA HIS A 69 3.27 -5.96 -0.84
C HIS A 69 2.53 -6.40 0.43
N ARG A 70 1.52 -7.28 0.28
CA ARG A 70 0.70 -7.84 1.36
C ARG A 70 0.07 -6.74 2.22
N PRO A 71 -0.64 -5.76 1.61
CA PRO A 71 -1.22 -4.68 2.38
C PRO A 71 -2.20 -5.22 3.43
N ALA A 72 -2.26 -4.67 4.63
CA ALA A 72 -3.21 -5.03 5.69
C ALA A 72 -3.89 -3.78 6.23
N VAL A 73 -5.19 -3.86 6.55
CA VAL A 73 -5.88 -2.76 7.24
C VAL A 73 -5.35 -2.72 8.67
N VAL A 74 -5.03 -1.52 9.13
CA VAL A 74 -4.69 -1.27 10.53
C VAL A 74 -5.89 -0.65 11.22
N ASP A 75 -6.46 -1.38 12.18
CA ASP A 75 -7.49 -0.85 13.06
C ASP A 75 -6.89 0.29 13.90
N SER A 76 -7.56 1.45 13.90
CA SER A 76 -7.18 2.61 14.70
C SER A 76 -7.82 2.60 16.08
#